data_AF-A0A7W0GUR2-F1
#
_entry.id   AF-A0A7W0GUR2-F1
#
_cell.length_a   1.000
_cell.length_b   1.000
_cell.length_c   1.000
_cell.angle_alpha   90.00
_cell.angle_beta   90.00
_cell.angle_gamma   90.00
#
_symmetry.space_group_name_H-M   'P 1'
#
loop_
_entity.id
_entity.type
_entity.pdbx_description
1 polymer ?
#
loop_
_entity_poly.entity_id
_entity_poly.type
_entity_poly.pdbx_seq_one_letter_code
_entity_poly.pdbx_strand_id
1 'polypeptide(L)'
;MPLTVPKSVSHAAAIASPASEDGSEARARRQALRAHHGLAESRILAGNVRYLKITGFEWVRDETGLAYDGAMRFLKGGDAVIVDLRGNGGGSSEAIQYLTSHFLDADTLLLTFLQGSETPFQSRSLSHLPAGRLKGKPLYVLIDGGVASAAEEFAYHVHQFKLGELVGARTAGAANNNRFVPIAPSFVLSVSVGRPVHAVSKANWEGVGIEPSVEAPPTQALDVAHSLALGRLARTRGAAPEDIADYAWARTGVEARLHPVSLPPERLRALAGAYGEISVAFRNGALWLTRLNRPARRLTPLTSGGLFAVEEIDVLRVRFTPKGLELLRQDEAAPRLFEEDLTAPQPDIEATSR
;
A
#
# COMPACT_ATOMS: atom_id res chain seq x y z
N MET A 1 65.61 -31.03 -26.34
CA MET A 1 65.89 -29.60 -26.54
C MET A 1 64.57 -28.88 -26.68
N PRO A 2 64.23 -27.92 -25.81
CA PRO A 2 62.92 -27.28 -25.84
C PRO A 2 62.86 -26.20 -26.93
N LEU A 3 61.74 -26.18 -27.65
CA LEU A 3 61.30 -25.06 -28.47
C LEU A 3 60.84 -23.92 -27.55
N THR A 4 61.50 -22.77 -27.63
CA THR A 4 61.06 -21.52 -27.03
C THR A 4 60.07 -20.83 -27.98
N VAL A 5 58.81 -20.73 -27.54
CA VAL A 5 57.68 -20.04 -28.18
C VAL A 5 57.49 -18.67 -27.47
N PRO A 6 57.02 -17.61 -28.16
CA PRO A 6 57.52 -16.25 -27.96
C PRO A 6 56.80 -15.44 -26.89
N LYS A 7 57.43 -14.30 -26.56
CA LYS A 7 56.96 -13.18 -25.74
C LYS A 7 55.43 -13.00 -25.79
N SER A 8 54.77 -13.28 -24.67
CA SER A 8 53.37 -12.94 -24.46
C SER A 8 53.18 -11.44 -24.52
N VAL A 9 52.32 -11.02 -25.45
CA VAL A 9 51.79 -9.68 -25.60
C VAL A 9 51.22 -9.19 -24.27
N SER A 10 51.72 -8.04 -23.81
CA SER A 10 51.16 -7.28 -22.70
C SER A 10 49.72 -6.85 -23.02
N HIS A 11 48.73 -7.52 -22.45
CA HIS A 11 47.42 -6.90 -22.23
C HIS A 11 47.51 -6.08 -20.94
N ALA A 12 48.18 -4.94 -21.05
CA ALA A 12 47.97 -3.86 -20.12
C ALA A 12 46.56 -3.29 -20.35
N ALA A 13 45.89 -2.99 -19.24
CA ALA A 13 44.79 -2.03 -19.15
C ALA A 13 43.42 -2.44 -19.74
N ALA A 14 42.76 -3.36 -19.05
CA ALA A 14 41.38 -3.12 -18.62
C ALA A 14 41.37 -3.12 -17.09
N ILE A 15 42.02 -2.09 -16.53
CA ILE A 15 41.92 -1.76 -15.11
C ILE A 15 40.45 -1.40 -14.92
N ALA A 16 39.68 -2.29 -14.30
CA ALA A 16 38.47 -1.88 -13.63
C ALA A 16 38.91 -0.80 -12.64
N SER A 17 38.64 0.47 -12.94
CA SER A 17 38.78 1.51 -11.93
C SER A 17 37.97 1.03 -10.73
N PRO A 18 38.56 0.96 -9.52
CA PRO A 18 37.74 0.89 -8.33
C PRO A 18 36.90 2.16 -8.40
N ALA A 19 35.57 2.04 -8.52
CA ALA A 19 34.74 3.16 -8.11
C ALA A 19 35.19 3.43 -6.66
N SER A 20 35.80 4.58 -6.41
CA SER A 20 36.13 4.97 -5.04
C SER A 20 34.88 4.85 -4.18
N GLU A 21 35.03 4.59 -2.89
CA GLU A 21 33.90 4.59 -1.94
C GLU A 21 33.04 5.85 -2.16
N ASP A 22 33.68 7.00 -2.35
CA ASP A 22 33.06 8.28 -2.75
C ASP A 22 32.15 8.18 -3.99
N GLY A 23 32.59 7.48 -5.05
CA GLY A 23 31.83 7.30 -6.28
C GLY A 23 30.62 6.37 -6.10
N SER A 24 30.75 5.36 -5.24
CA SER A 24 29.65 4.44 -4.89
C SER A 24 28.59 5.12 -4.01
N GLU A 25 29.03 5.89 -3.01
CA GLU A 25 28.15 6.67 -2.13
C GLU A 25 27.43 7.78 -2.89
N ALA A 26 28.13 8.50 -3.78
CA ALA A 26 27.51 9.53 -4.62
C ALA A 26 26.44 8.94 -5.56
N ARG A 27 26.65 7.72 -6.05
CA ARG A 27 25.66 7.00 -6.87
C ARG A 27 24.45 6.57 -6.03
N ALA A 28 24.66 5.97 -4.86
CA ALA A 28 23.60 5.56 -3.96
C ALA A 28 22.73 6.76 -3.53
N ARG A 29 23.37 7.86 -3.12
CA ARG A 29 22.69 9.12 -2.80
C ARG A 29 21.86 9.65 -3.97
N ARG A 30 22.42 9.66 -5.19
CA ARG A 30 21.70 10.09 -6.40
C ARG A 30 20.48 9.23 -6.66
N GLN A 31 20.61 7.90 -6.51
CA GLN A 31 19.49 6.98 -6.67
C GLN A 31 18.40 7.23 -5.64
N ALA A 32 18.78 7.35 -4.37
CA ALA A 32 17.86 7.65 -3.27
C ALA A 32 17.07 8.94 -3.54
N LEU A 33 17.73 10.03 -3.93
CA LEU A 33 17.06 11.29 -4.25
C LEU A 33 16.09 11.16 -5.44
N ARG A 34 16.48 10.45 -6.51
CA ARG A 34 15.61 10.24 -7.68
C ARG A 34 14.40 9.36 -7.38
N ALA A 35 14.55 8.42 -6.46
CA ALA A 35 13.48 7.52 -6.02
C ALA A 35 12.69 8.10 -4.83
N HIS A 36 12.92 9.37 -4.45
CA HIS A 36 12.33 9.99 -3.27
C HIS A 36 12.49 9.13 -2.01
N HIS A 37 13.70 8.60 -1.82
CA HIS A 37 14.09 7.69 -0.74
C HIS A 37 13.21 6.42 -0.65
N GLY A 38 12.63 6.00 -1.78
CA GLY A 38 11.73 4.85 -1.88
C GLY A 38 10.25 5.17 -1.65
N LEU A 39 9.91 6.40 -1.21
CA LEU A 39 8.54 6.86 -0.97
C LEU A 39 7.83 7.15 -2.30
N ALA A 40 7.18 6.13 -2.86
CA ALA A 40 6.67 6.15 -4.23
C ALA A 40 5.27 6.77 -4.36
N GLU A 41 4.41 6.62 -3.36
CA GLU A 41 3.03 7.10 -3.42
C GLU A 41 2.49 7.38 -2.01
N SER A 42 1.73 8.47 -1.87
CA SER A 42 0.93 8.76 -0.68
C SER A 42 -0.50 9.13 -1.10
N ARG A 43 -1.50 8.61 -0.38
CA ARG A 43 -2.91 8.83 -0.71
C ARG A 43 -3.80 8.83 0.52
N ILE A 44 -4.84 9.66 0.50
CA ILE A 44 -5.94 9.59 1.47
C ILE A 44 -7.01 8.71 0.85
N LEU A 45 -7.30 7.59 1.48
CA LEU A 45 -8.39 6.71 1.11
C LEU A 45 -9.69 7.17 1.78
N ALA A 46 -10.83 6.77 1.21
CA ALA A 46 -12.14 7.00 1.82
C ALA A 46 -12.18 6.52 3.29
N GLY A 47 -12.87 7.28 4.16
CA GLY A 47 -12.86 7.06 5.60
C GLY A 47 -11.54 7.46 6.28
N ASN A 48 -10.83 8.46 5.73
CA ASN A 48 -9.61 9.05 6.27
C ASN A 48 -8.50 8.03 6.63
N VAL A 49 -8.38 6.97 5.82
CA VAL A 49 -7.29 6.00 5.94
C VAL A 49 -6.10 6.47 5.11
N ARG A 50 -4.90 6.54 5.68
CA ARG A 50 -3.70 7.03 4.99
C ARG A 50 -2.91 5.88 4.40
N TYR A 51 -2.64 5.96 3.11
CA TYR A 51 -1.85 4.98 2.37
C TYR A 51 -0.47 5.55 2.04
N LEU A 52 0.56 4.74 2.23
CA LEU A 52 1.94 5.05 1.85
C LEU A 52 2.57 3.82 1.18
N LYS A 53 3.09 3.98 -0.04
CA LYS A 53 3.86 2.96 -0.74
C LYS A 53 5.36 3.20 -0.60
N ILE A 54 6.08 2.20 -0.12
CA ILE A 54 7.53 2.23 0.01
C ILE A 54 8.11 1.11 -0.87
N THR A 55 8.89 1.49 -1.88
CA THR A 55 9.42 0.56 -2.90
C THR A 55 10.86 0.12 -2.68
N GLY A 56 11.56 0.78 -1.74
CA GLY A 56 12.90 0.44 -1.31
C GLY A 56 13.22 1.21 -0.03
N PHE A 57 14.15 0.72 0.77
CA PHE A 57 14.62 1.38 1.98
C PHE A 57 15.98 2.02 1.73
N GLU A 58 15.98 3.29 1.34
CA GLU A 58 17.22 4.04 1.14
C GLU A 58 17.63 4.74 2.43
N TRP A 59 18.90 5.10 2.60
CA TRP A 59 19.33 5.91 3.74
C TRP A 59 20.46 6.87 3.39
N VAL A 60 20.12 8.16 3.37
CA VAL A 60 21.04 9.28 3.18
C VAL A 60 20.91 10.23 4.37
N ARG A 61 21.10 9.66 5.58
CA ARG A 61 21.08 10.39 6.86
C ARG A 61 19.89 11.36 6.95
N ASP A 62 20.16 12.64 7.23
CA ASP A 62 19.16 13.67 7.46
C ASP A 62 18.24 13.89 6.25
N GLU A 63 18.70 13.67 5.01
CA GLU A 63 17.85 13.86 3.82
C GLU A 63 16.72 12.83 3.77
N THR A 64 17.05 11.56 4.05
CA THR A 64 16.03 10.51 4.19
C THR A 64 15.18 10.74 5.44
N GLY A 65 15.80 11.11 6.56
CA GLY A 65 15.08 11.44 7.79
C GLY A 65 14.01 12.51 7.57
N LEU A 66 14.35 13.61 6.89
CA LEU A 66 13.42 14.68 6.55
C LEU A 66 12.26 14.23 5.65
N ALA A 67 12.54 13.39 4.64
CA ALA A 67 11.51 12.83 3.78
C ALA A 67 10.56 11.92 4.56
N TYR A 68 11.10 11.06 5.42
CA TYR A 68 10.33 10.15 6.28
C TYR A 68 9.53 10.93 7.33
N ASP A 69 10.08 12.00 7.91
CA ASP A 69 9.33 12.91 8.78
C ASP A 69 8.09 13.48 8.09
N GLY A 70 8.23 13.90 6.82
CA GLY A 70 7.10 14.35 6.00
C GLY A 70 6.03 13.26 5.84
N ALA A 71 6.45 12.05 5.49
CA ALA A 71 5.55 10.90 5.37
C ALA A 71 4.86 10.55 6.71
N MET A 72 5.58 10.58 7.83
CA MET A 72 5.02 10.27 9.15
C MET A 72 4.02 11.34 9.62
N ARG A 73 4.27 12.62 9.33
CA ARG A 73 3.27 13.69 9.57
C ARG A 73 2.01 13.47 8.75
N PHE A 74 2.14 13.08 7.48
CA PHE A 74 1.00 12.73 6.63
C PHE A 74 0.20 11.55 7.18
N LEU A 75 0.88 10.46 7.57
CA LEU A 75 0.24 9.27 8.15
C LEU A 75 -0.47 9.57 9.47
N LYS A 76 0.10 10.46 10.31
CA LYS A 76 -0.46 10.83 11.61
C LYS A 76 -1.87 11.44 11.52
N GLY A 77 -2.17 12.13 10.42
CA GLY A 77 -3.47 12.76 10.15
C GLY A 77 -4.60 11.79 9.76
N GLY A 78 -4.30 10.50 9.57
CA GLY A 78 -5.32 9.47 9.31
C GLY A 78 -5.87 8.82 10.55
N ASP A 79 -7.05 8.23 10.43
CA ASP A 79 -7.64 7.41 11.50
C ASP A 79 -7.02 6.00 11.52
N ALA A 80 -6.60 5.51 10.35
CA ALA A 80 -5.79 4.30 10.19
C ALA A 80 -4.70 4.51 9.13
N VAL A 81 -3.70 3.63 9.15
CA VAL A 81 -2.55 3.65 8.25
C VAL A 81 -2.42 2.33 7.50
N ILE A 82 -2.17 2.41 6.20
CA ILE A 82 -1.77 1.29 5.35
C ILE A 82 -0.39 1.59 4.78
N VAL A 83 0.59 0.74 5.08
CA VAL A 83 1.94 0.79 4.47
C VAL A 83 2.04 -0.33 3.46
N ASP A 84 2.33 -0.01 2.21
CA ASP A 84 2.45 -0.98 1.14
C ASP A 84 3.92 -1.27 0.82
N LEU A 85 4.34 -2.50 1.12
CA LEU A 85 5.68 -3.00 0.85
C LEU A 85 5.71 -3.99 -0.32
N ARG A 86 4.59 -4.25 -1.00
CA ARG A 86 4.54 -5.23 -2.09
C ARG A 86 5.58 -4.92 -3.16
N GLY A 87 6.40 -5.91 -3.50
CA GLY A 87 7.53 -5.77 -4.43
C GLY A 87 8.78 -5.06 -3.89
N ASN A 88 8.85 -4.73 -2.59
CA ASN A 88 10.00 -4.04 -1.99
C ASN A 88 11.09 -5.05 -1.57
N GLY A 89 12.22 -5.04 -2.27
CA GLY A 89 13.35 -5.95 -2.02
C GLY A 89 14.19 -5.64 -0.78
N GLY A 90 13.88 -4.60 0.00
CA GLY A 90 14.60 -4.20 1.20
C GLY A 90 15.46 -2.95 1.02
N GLY A 91 16.63 -2.94 1.65
CA GLY A 91 17.53 -1.79 1.70
C GLY A 91 18.21 -1.61 3.06
N SER A 92 18.31 -0.38 3.54
CA SER A 92 19.02 0.02 4.76
C SER A 92 18.23 -0.28 6.04
N SER A 93 18.89 -0.90 7.02
CA SER A 93 18.37 -1.13 8.37
C SER A 93 18.19 0.16 9.17
N GLU A 94 18.94 1.22 8.88
CA GLU A 94 18.74 2.54 9.50
C GLU A 94 17.38 3.14 9.13
N ALA A 95 16.97 2.99 7.86
CA ALA A 95 15.63 3.42 7.42
C ALA A 95 14.52 2.64 8.14
N ILE A 96 14.74 1.33 8.36
CA ILE A 96 13.82 0.49 9.14
C ILE A 96 13.79 0.92 10.60
N GLN A 97 14.94 1.09 11.24
CA GLN A 97 15.03 1.56 12.62
C GLN A 97 14.27 2.88 12.77
N TYR A 98 14.48 3.84 11.87
CA TYR A 98 13.80 5.13 11.90
C TYR A 98 12.28 4.96 11.76
N LEU A 99 11.81 4.25 10.73
CA LEU A 99 10.38 4.01 10.50
C LEU A 99 9.71 3.27 11.66
N THR A 100 10.28 2.15 12.10
CA THR A 100 9.76 1.32 13.20
C THR A 100 9.70 2.11 14.52
N SER A 101 10.65 3.01 14.76
CA SER A 101 10.67 3.82 15.97
C SER A 101 9.43 4.69 16.14
N HIS A 102 8.78 5.12 15.06
CA HIS A 102 7.53 5.87 15.17
C HIS A 102 6.39 5.07 15.81
N PHE A 103 6.43 3.73 15.74
CA PHE A 103 5.35 2.87 16.24
C PHE A 103 5.62 2.27 17.64
N LEU A 104 6.83 2.47 18.18
CA LEU A 104 7.26 1.91 19.47
C LEU A 104 7.53 3.01 20.50
N ASP A 105 7.78 2.61 21.75
CA ASP A 105 8.42 3.48 22.74
C ASP A 105 9.90 3.67 22.41
N ALA A 106 10.56 4.67 23.00
CA ALA A 106 12.01 4.86 22.88
C ALA A 106 12.78 3.68 23.52
N ASP A 107 13.99 3.42 23.03
CA ASP A 107 14.93 2.42 23.56
C ASP A 107 14.36 0.98 23.66
N THR A 108 13.36 0.67 22.84
CA THR A 108 12.85 -0.69 22.67
C THR A 108 13.86 -1.48 21.84
N LEU A 109 14.41 -2.56 22.40
CA LEU A 109 15.30 -3.46 21.68
C LEU A 109 14.56 -4.10 20.49
N LEU A 110 15.11 -3.96 19.28
CA LEU A 110 14.53 -4.45 18.03
C LEU A 110 15.16 -5.80 17.66
N LEU A 111 16.45 -5.76 17.29
CA LEU A 111 17.23 -6.93 16.91
C LEU A 111 18.55 -6.97 17.68
N THR A 112 19.07 -8.18 17.90
CA THR A 112 20.48 -8.43 18.17
C THR A 112 21.09 -9.09 16.93
N PHE A 113 22.13 -8.49 16.37
CA PHE A 113 22.84 -9.03 15.22
C PHE A 113 24.03 -9.86 15.69
N LEU A 114 24.05 -11.13 15.31
CA LEU A 114 25.18 -12.03 15.54
C LEU A 114 26.03 -12.07 14.27
N GLN A 115 27.32 -11.75 14.36
CA GLN A 115 28.22 -11.67 13.21
C GLN A 115 29.48 -12.50 13.46
N GLY A 116 29.49 -13.77 13.04
CA GLY A 116 30.65 -14.65 13.17
C GLY A 116 31.30 -14.61 14.56
N SER A 117 32.57 -14.22 14.62
CA SER A 117 33.36 -14.06 15.84
C SER A 117 33.38 -12.62 16.40
N GLU A 118 32.63 -11.70 15.81
CA GLU A 118 32.53 -10.31 16.26
C GLU A 118 31.55 -10.17 17.43
N THR A 119 31.75 -9.12 18.22
CA THR A 119 30.83 -8.79 19.32
C THR A 119 29.43 -8.49 18.75
N PRO A 120 28.37 -9.15 19.25
CA PRO A 120 27.01 -8.83 18.83
C PRO A 120 26.67 -7.36 19.05
N PHE A 121 25.96 -6.76 18.11
CA PHE A 121 25.41 -5.41 18.27
C PHE A 121 23.89 -5.43 18.26
N GLN A 122 23.29 -4.36 18.77
CA GLN A 122 21.84 -4.25 18.93
C GLN A 122 21.30 -3.04 18.20
N SER A 123 20.17 -3.20 17.52
CA SER A 123 19.34 -2.09 17.08
C SER A 123 18.23 -1.84 18.10
N ARG A 124 17.99 -0.57 18.42
CA ARG A 124 16.97 -0.14 19.40
C ARG A 124 16.19 1.02 18.82
N SER A 125 14.93 1.17 19.18
CA SER A 125 14.13 2.30 18.70
C SER A 125 14.69 3.64 19.19
N LEU A 126 14.61 4.64 18.32
CA LEU A 126 15.16 5.97 18.55
C LEU A 126 14.38 6.73 19.61
N SER A 127 15.10 7.52 20.41
CA SER A 127 14.51 8.39 21.44
C SER A 127 13.89 9.66 20.85
N HIS A 128 14.53 10.25 19.84
CA HIS A 128 14.11 11.48 19.19
C HIS A 128 13.56 11.22 17.78
N LEU A 129 12.35 11.71 17.52
CA LEU A 129 11.65 11.59 16.23
C LEU A 129 10.94 12.92 15.94
N PRO A 130 11.42 13.75 15.00
CA PRO A 130 10.84 15.09 14.76
C PRO A 130 9.37 15.08 14.32
N ALA A 131 8.90 14.05 13.61
CA ALA A 131 7.47 13.87 13.30
C ALA A 131 6.64 13.28 14.47
N GLY A 132 7.28 12.90 15.57
CA GLY A 132 6.64 12.28 16.74
C GLY A 132 6.19 10.84 16.50
N ARG A 133 5.57 10.21 17.50
CA ARG A 133 5.16 8.80 17.44
C ARG A 133 3.74 8.63 16.89
N LEU A 134 3.50 7.49 16.25
CA LEU A 134 2.23 6.95 15.76
C LEU A 134 1.78 5.73 16.59
N LYS A 135 2.35 5.52 17.78
CA LYS A 135 2.00 4.41 18.68
C LYS A 135 0.49 4.30 18.91
N GLY A 136 -0.05 3.10 18.73
CA GLY A 136 -1.48 2.81 18.91
C GLY A 136 -2.38 3.15 17.71
N LYS A 137 -1.85 3.82 16.67
CA LYS A 137 -2.59 4.03 15.42
C LYS A 137 -2.85 2.66 14.76
N PRO A 138 -4.08 2.37 14.30
CA PRO A 138 -4.36 1.16 13.52
C PRO A 138 -3.44 1.10 12.29
N LEU A 139 -2.64 0.04 12.20
CA LEU A 139 -1.66 -0.17 11.13
C LEU A 139 -1.95 -1.48 10.39
N TYR A 140 -1.91 -1.41 9.07
CA TYR A 140 -1.95 -2.54 8.17
C TYR A 140 -0.75 -2.46 7.23
N VAL A 141 -0.07 -3.58 6.99
CA VAL A 141 1.09 -3.63 6.08
C VAL A 141 0.82 -4.62 4.97
N LEU A 142 0.88 -4.15 3.72
CA LEU A 142 0.69 -5.01 2.56
C LEU A 142 2.00 -5.71 2.23
N ILE A 143 1.95 -7.04 2.14
CA ILE A 143 3.11 -7.89 1.86
C ILE A 143 2.84 -8.86 0.72
N ASP A 144 3.91 -9.26 0.03
CA ASP A 144 3.92 -10.31 -0.99
C ASP A 144 5.29 -11.00 -1.04
N GLY A 145 5.45 -11.96 -1.95
CA GLY A 145 6.72 -12.68 -2.15
C GLY A 145 7.87 -11.82 -2.68
N GLY A 146 7.61 -10.58 -3.09
CA GLY A 146 8.65 -9.61 -3.46
C GLY A 146 9.20 -8.84 -2.26
N VAL A 147 8.55 -8.92 -1.10
CA VAL A 147 9.05 -8.34 0.16
C VAL A 147 10.25 -9.15 0.62
N ALA A 148 11.42 -8.52 0.67
CA ALA A 148 12.67 -9.17 1.06
C ALA A 148 13.52 -8.29 2.01
N SER A 149 14.42 -8.92 2.76
CA SER A 149 15.49 -8.23 3.51
C SER A 149 14.96 -7.18 4.49
N ALA A 150 15.47 -5.95 4.46
CA ALA A 150 15.04 -4.88 5.38
C ALA A 150 13.51 -4.64 5.35
N ALA A 151 12.83 -4.87 4.22
CA ALA A 151 11.39 -4.76 4.16
C ALA A 151 10.69 -5.86 4.98
N GLU A 152 11.26 -7.06 5.00
CA GLU A 152 10.83 -8.13 5.91
C GLU A 152 11.13 -7.81 7.37
N GLU A 153 12.24 -7.11 7.67
CA GLU A 153 12.52 -6.65 9.04
C GLU A 153 11.38 -5.79 9.58
N PHE A 154 10.89 -4.81 8.80
CA PHE A 154 9.73 -4.01 9.20
C PHE A 154 8.46 -4.85 9.38
N ALA A 155 8.15 -5.73 8.42
CA ALA A 155 6.99 -6.61 8.52
C ALA A 155 7.08 -7.54 9.76
N TYR A 156 8.29 -8.04 10.07
CA TYR A 156 8.54 -8.88 11.22
C TYR A 156 8.36 -8.08 12.52
N HIS A 157 8.86 -6.85 12.59
CA HIS A 157 8.61 -5.96 13.72
C HIS A 157 7.11 -5.73 13.94
N VAL A 158 6.36 -5.46 12.88
CA VAL A 158 4.90 -5.28 12.97
C VAL A 158 4.22 -6.52 13.55
N HIS A 159 4.58 -7.71 13.06
CA HIS A 159 4.02 -8.97 13.54
C HIS A 159 4.42 -9.31 14.98
N GLN A 160 5.70 -9.15 15.33
CA GLN A 160 6.25 -9.56 16.61
C GLN A 160 5.90 -8.60 17.75
N PHE A 161 5.97 -7.29 17.50
CA PHE A 161 5.56 -6.26 18.46
C PHE A 161 4.05 -6.00 18.48
N LYS A 162 3.27 -6.71 17.66
CA LYS A 162 1.81 -6.56 17.56
C LYS A 162 1.39 -5.13 17.23
N LEU A 163 2.14 -4.48 16.33
CA LEU A 163 1.89 -3.09 15.93
C LEU A 163 0.69 -2.97 15.00
N GLY A 164 0.37 -4.03 14.27
CA GLY A 164 -0.63 -4.02 13.21
C GLY A 164 -0.82 -5.39 12.60
N GLU A 165 -1.54 -5.43 11.48
CA GLU A 165 -1.84 -6.65 10.73
C GLU A 165 -1.08 -6.69 9.41
N LEU A 166 -0.52 -7.85 9.07
CA LEU A 166 0.08 -8.10 7.76
C LEU A 166 -0.99 -8.64 6.82
N VAL A 167 -1.15 -8.06 5.63
CA VAL A 167 -2.19 -8.42 4.67
C VAL A 167 -1.55 -8.75 3.32
N GLY A 168 -1.88 -9.91 2.73
CA GLY A 168 -1.38 -10.29 1.42
C GLY A 168 -0.84 -11.71 1.39
N ALA A 169 0.39 -11.90 0.94
CA ALA A 169 1.03 -13.21 0.79
C ALA A 169 2.39 -13.26 1.49
N ARG A 170 2.88 -14.49 1.73
CA ARG A 170 4.16 -14.77 2.40
C ARG A 170 5.34 -14.03 1.73
N THR A 171 6.27 -13.54 2.54
CA THR A 171 7.50 -12.86 2.11
C THR A 171 8.63 -13.81 1.67
N ALA A 172 9.74 -13.27 1.16
CA ALA A 172 10.80 -14.02 0.50
C ALA A 172 11.68 -14.90 1.42
N GLY A 173 11.87 -14.52 2.70
CA GLY A 173 12.72 -15.23 3.65
C GLY A 173 14.20 -14.86 3.58
N ALA A 174 14.55 -13.60 3.31
CA ALA A 174 15.92 -13.11 3.13
C ALA A 174 16.41 -12.30 4.35
N ALA A 175 16.56 -12.93 5.52
CA ALA A 175 16.87 -12.26 6.78
C ALA A 175 18.36 -11.99 6.99
N ASN A 176 19.23 -12.91 6.57
CA ASN A 176 20.64 -12.87 6.93
C ASN A 176 21.42 -11.81 6.13
N ASN A 177 22.33 -11.12 6.81
CA ASN A 177 23.21 -10.14 6.18
C ASN A 177 24.25 -10.88 5.35
N ASN A 178 24.30 -10.57 4.07
CA ASN A 178 25.26 -11.15 3.15
C ASN A 178 26.41 -10.18 2.85
N ARG A 179 27.61 -10.74 2.71
CA ARG A 179 28.77 -10.07 2.13
C ARG A 179 29.00 -10.66 0.74
N PHE A 180 29.11 -9.78 -0.25
CA PHE A 180 29.48 -10.17 -1.61
C PHE A 180 31.00 -10.10 -1.77
N VAL A 181 31.62 -11.23 -2.08
CA VAL A 181 33.06 -11.38 -2.23
C VAL A 181 33.38 -11.67 -3.70
N PRO A 182 34.06 -10.77 -4.43
CA PRO A 182 34.50 -11.04 -5.79
C PRO A 182 35.48 -12.21 -5.84
N ILE A 183 35.28 -13.13 -6.77
CA ILE A 183 36.16 -14.27 -7.04
C ILE A 183 36.57 -14.23 -8.51
N ALA A 184 37.88 -14.23 -8.78
CA ALA A 184 38.40 -14.19 -10.14
C ALA A 184 37.99 -15.44 -10.96
N PRO A 185 37.83 -15.32 -12.29
CA PRO A 185 37.94 -14.08 -13.07
C PRO A 185 36.65 -13.25 -13.09
N SER A 186 35.47 -13.81 -12.80
CA SER A 186 34.17 -13.10 -12.96
C SER A 186 33.03 -13.65 -12.09
N PHE A 187 33.34 -14.28 -10.96
CA PHE A 187 32.34 -14.79 -10.03
C PHE A 187 32.16 -13.82 -8.85
N VAL A 188 31.00 -13.88 -8.22
CA VAL A 188 30.74 -13.22 -6.94
C VAL A 188 30.16 -14.26 -5.99
N LEU A 189 30.82 -14.46 -4.86
CA LEU A 189 30.32 -15.30 -3.78
C LEU A 189 29.48 -14.45 -2.83
N SER A 190 28.22 -14.83 -2.62
CA SER A 190 27.38 -14.27 -1.56
C SER A 190 27.52 -15.16 -0.32
N VAL A 191 28.11 -14.62 0.75
CA VAL A 191 28.28 -15.35 2.02
C VAL A 191 27.44 -14.67 3.10
N SER A 192 26.60 -15.44 3.79
CA SER A 192 25.92 -14.94 4.99
C SER A 192 26.93 -14.76 6.13
N VAL A 193 27.06 -13.52 6.58
CA VAL A 193 28.01 -13.11 7.63
C VAL A 193 27.32 -12.66 8.91
N GLY A 194 26.03 -12.33 8.84
CA GLY A 194 25.26 -11.84 9.98
C GLY A 194 23.89 -12.50 10.07
N ARG A 195 23.46 -12.79 11.30
CA ARG A 195 22.15 -13.31 11.62
C ARG A 195 21.43 -12.33 12.56
N PRO A 196 20.35 -11.65 12.11
CA PRO A 196 19.51 -10.91 13.04
C PRO A 196 18.73 -11.88 13.93
N VAL A 197 18.57 -11.52 15.20
CA VAL A 197 17.75 -12.24 16.19
C VAL A 197 16.78 -11.24 16.80
N HIS A 198 15.49 -11.48 16.61
CA HIS A 198 14.47 -10.54 17.07
C HIS A 198 14.27 -10.60 18.58
N ALA A 199 14.07 -9.42 19.18
CA ALA A 199 13.99 -9.27 20.63
C ALA A 199 12.86 -10.08 21.29
N VAL A 200 11.72 -10.21 20.61
CA VAL A 200 10.53 -10.95 21.09
C VAL A 200 10.65 -12.45 20.85
N SER A 201 10.67 -12.89 19.58
CA SER A 201 10.64 -14.32 19.22
C SER A 201 11.94 -15.06 19.52
N LYS A 202 13.06 -14.34 19.76
CA LYS A 202 14.42 -14.90 19.84
C LYS A 202 14.80 -15.73 18.60
N ALA A 203 14.15 -15.45 17.47
CA ALA A 203 14.30 -16.12 16.18
C ALA A 203 14.39 -15.08 15.03
N ASN A 204 14.37 -15.56 13.79
CA ASN A 204 14.30 -14.73 12.57
C ASN A 204 13.47 -15.42 11.49
N TRP A 205 13.39 -14.80 10.30
CA TRP A 205 12.54 -15.22 9.17
C TRP A 205 13.32 -15.87 8.01
N GLU A 206 14.60 -16.17 8.20
CA GLU A 206 15.48 -16.73 7.16
C GLU A 206 14.91 -18.03 6.56
N GLY A 207 14.89 -18.11 5.24
CA GLY A 207 14.51 -19.31 4.47
C GLY A 207 13.03 -19.68 4.52
N VAL A 208 12.25 -19.08 5.42
CA VAL A 208 10.81 -19.38 5.60
C VAL A 208 9.93 -18.22 5.15
N GLY A 209 10.39 -16.98 5.35
CA GLY A 209 9.59 -15.77 5.17
C GLY A 209 8.63 -15.52 6.34
N ILE A 210 7.75 -14.54 6.15
CA ILE A 210 6.80 -14.06 7.13
C ILE A 210 5.40 -14.29 6.57
N GLU A 211 4.56 -15.01 7.30
CA GLU A 211 3.17 -15.21 6.92
C GLU A 211 2.33 -13.96 7.14
N PRO A 212 1.36 -13.68 6.26
CA PRO A 212 0.38 -12.64 6.50
C PRO A 212 -0.53 -13.00 7.68
N SER A 213 -1.00 -11.99 8.40
CA SER A 213 -2.07 -12.14 9.39
C SER A 213 -3.41 -12.40 8.70
N VAL A 214 -3.61 -11.82 7.52
CA VAL A 214 -4.76 -12.02 6.65
C VAL A 214 -4.27 -12.31 5.24
N GLU A 215 -4.48 -13.54 4.79
CA GLU A 215 -4.13 -13.94 3.43
C GLU A 215 -5.04 -13.23 2.42
N ALA A 216 -4.44 -12.66 1.39
CA ALA A 216 -5.15 -12.00 0.29
C ALA A 216 -4.31 -12.07 -0.99
N PRO A 217 -4.93 -12.22 -2.17
CA PRO A 217 -4.24 -12.06 -3.44
C PRO A 217 -3.56 -10.68 -3.51
N PRO A 218 -2.35 -10.56 -4.07
CA PRO A 218 -1.65 -9.27 -4.15
C PRO A 218 -2.51 -8.18 -4.77
N THR A 219 -3.32 -8.48 -5.79
CA THR A 219 -4.22 -7.49 -6.45
C THR A 219 -5.35 -6.98 -5.55
N GLN A 220 -5.74 -7.72 -4.51
CA GLN A 220 -6.84 -7.38 -3.61
C GLN A 220 -6.36 -6.92 -2.22
N ALA A 221 -5.09 -7.13 -1.87
CA ALA A 221 -4.56 -6.87 -0.53
C ALA A 221 -4.84 -5.45 -0.02
N LEU A 222 -4.79 -4.43 -0.89
CA LEU A 222 -5.12 -3.06 -0.52
C LEU A 222 -6.59 -2.91 -0.11
N ASP A 223 -7.52 -3.43 -0.90
CA ASP A 223 -8.95 -3.34 -0.60
C ASP A 223 -9.31 -4.19 0.64
N VAL A 224 -8.66 -5.34 0.84
CA VAL A 224 -8.81 -6.15 2.05
C VAL A 224 -8.36 -5.36 3.29
N ALA A 225 -7.15 -4.80 3.27
CA ALA A 225 -6.64 -3.98 4.37
C ALA A 225 -7.52 -2.74 4.61
N HIS A 226 -8.01 -2.10 3.55
CA HIS A 226 -8.90 -0.94 3.67
C HIS A 226 -10.23 -1.32 4.32
N SER A 227 -10.84 -2.45 3.94
CA SER A 227 -12.07 -2.92 4.58
C SER A 227 -11.85 -3.27 6.06
N LEU A 228 -10.74 -3.95 6.40
CA LEU A 228 -10.37 -4.26 7.78
C LEU A 228 -10.18 -2.98 8.61
N ALA A 229 -9.47 -1.98 8.07
CA ALA A 229 -9.28 -0.68 8.68
C ALA A 229 -10.61 -0.01 9.01
N LEU A 230 -11.50 0.14 8.02
CA LEU A 230 -12.81 0.78 8.20
C LEU A 230 -13.69 0.00 9.19
N GLY A 231 -13.68 -1.32 9.11
CA GLY A 231 -14.41 -2.18 10.03
C GLY A 231 -13.92 -2.04 11.48
N ARG A 232 -12.60 -1.95 11.69
CA ARG A 232 -12.02 -1.72 13.02
C ARG A 232 -12.37 -0.33 13.54
N LEU A 233 -12.24 0.71 12.71
CA LEU A 233 -12.56 2.09 13.07
C LEU A 233 -14.04 2.24 13.49
N ALA A 234 -14.97 1.64 12.74
CA ALA A 234 -16.39 1.66 13.06
C ALA A 234 -16.73 0.96 14.40
N ARG A 235 -15.85 0.07 14.90
CA ARG A 235 -16.00 -0.62 16.19
C ARG A 235 -15.18 0.03 17.31
N THR A 236 -14.41 1.07 17.03
CA THR A 236 -13.62 1.78 18.04
C THR A 236 -14.56 2.45 19.05
N ARG A 237 -14.33 2.19 20.34
CA ARG A 237 -15.11 2.79 21.41
C ARG A 237 -14.96 4.31 21.38
N GLY A 238 -16.09 5.02 21.35
CA GLY A 238 -16.12 6.49 21.35
C GLY A 238 -15.96 7.14 19.98
N ALA A 239 -15.98 6.37 18.88
CA ALA A 239 -16.11 6.92 17.53
C ALA A 239 -17.43 7.71 17.41
N ALA A 240 -17.37 8.88 16.77
CA ALA A 240 -18.54 9.73 16.61
C ALA A 240 -19.52 9.08 15.59
N PRO A 241 -20.84 9.25 15.74
CA PRO A 241 -21.82 8.69 14.81
C PRO A 241 -21.57 9.06 13.33
N GLU A 242 -21.11 10.29 13.08
CA GLU A 242 -20.72 10.80 11.78
C GLU A 242 -19.52 10.02 11.19
N ASP A 243 -18.48 9.77 11.98
CA ASP A 243 -17.32 8.99 11.56
C ASP A 243 -17.73 7.55 11.23
N ILE A 244 -18.59 6.95 12.07
CA ILE A 244 -19.12 5.60 11.84
C ILE A 244 -19.88 5.53 10.52
N ALA A 245 -20.71 6.54 10.21
CA ALA A 245 -21.42 6.63 8.95
C ALA A 245 -20.45 6.79 7.77
N ASP A 246 -19.41 7.59 7.90
CA ASP A 246 -18.35 7.76 6.90
C ASP A 246 -17.57 6.47 6.65
N TYR A 247 -17.23 5.73 7.71
CA TYR A 247 -16.56 4.44 7.58
C TYR A 247 -17.47 3.42 6.90
N ALA A 248 -18.76 3.39 7.23
CA ALA A 248 -19.74 2.51 6.60
C ALA A 248 -19.96 2.87 5.12
N TRP A 249 -20.00 4.17 4.80
CA TRP A 249 -20.02 4.66 3.44
C TRP A 249 -18.81 4.13 2.69
N ALA A 250 -17.59 4.48 3.12
CA ALA A 250 -16.35 4.04 2.49
C ALA A 250 -16.30 2.52 2.32
N ARG A 251 -16.65 1.77 3.36
CA ARG A 251 -16.56 0.30 3.37
C ARG A 251 -17.49 -0.33 2.35
N THR A 252 -18.70 0.21 2.15
CA THR A 252 -19.60 -0.28 1.10
C THR A 252 -18.94 -0.24 -0.28
N GLY A 253 -18.19 0.83 -0.60
CA GLY A 253 -17.46 0.94 -1.86
C GLY A 253 -16.31 -0.04 -1.97
N VAL A 254 -15.57 -0.25 -0.88
CA VAL A 254 -14.46 -1.22 -0.80
C VAL A 254 -14.98 -2.66 -0.98
N GLU A 255 -16.04 -3.03 -0.26
CA GLU A 255 -16.64 -4.36 -0.33
C GLU A 255 -17.17 -4.68 -1.73
N ALA A 256 -17.70 -3.70 -2.45
CA ALA A 256 -18.12 -3.88 -3.84
C ALA A 256 -16.95 -4.07 -4.81
N ARG A 257 -15.75 -3.56 -4.50
CA ARG A 257 -14.53 -3.87 -5.29
C ARG A 257 -13.98 -5.27 -4.99
N LEU A 258 -14.04 -5.70 -3.73
CA LEU A 258 -13.65 -7.05 -3.31
C LEU A 258 -14.63 -8.11 -3.85
N HIS A 259 -15.91 -7.78 -3.85
CA HIS A 259 -17.01 -8.66 -4.22
C HIS A 259 -17.90 -7.97 -5.27
N PRO A 260 -17.46 -7.91 -6.54
CA PRO A 260 -18.21 -7.22 -7.60
C PRO A 260 -19.66 -7.66 -7.70
N VAL A 261 -20.56 -6.69 -7.59
CA VAL A 261 -22.01 -6.92 -7.69
C VAL A 261 -22.44 -6.86 -9.15
N SER A 262 -23.07 -7.93 -9.62
CA SER A 262 -23.69 -7.98 -10.94
C SER A 262 -25.22 -8.01 -10.80
N LEU A 263 -25.91 -7.19 -11.60
CA LEU A 263 -27.37 -7.16 -11.68
C LEU A 263 -27.79 -7.67 -13.07
N PRO A 264 -28.88 -8.46 -13.18
CA PRO A 264 -29.37 -8.92 -14.48
C PRO A 264 -29.67 -7.75 -15.43
N PRO A 265 -29.37 -7.86 -16.74
CA PRO A 265 -29.63 -6.80 -17.71
C PRO A 265 -31.10 -6.34 -17.75
N GLU A 266 -32.04 -7.27 -17.61
CA GLU A 266 -33.49 -6.99 -17.49
C GLU A 266 -33.77 -6.01 -16.35
N ARG A 267 -33.13 -6.25 -15.20
CA ARG A 267 -33.26 -5.41 -14.02
C ARG A 267 -32.63 -4.04 -14.24
N LEU A 268 -31.49 -3.96 -14.92
CA LEU A 268 -30.85 -2.68 -15.23
C LEU A 268 -31.70 -1.88 -16.23
N ARG A 269 -32.23 -2.51 -17.28
CA ARG A 269 -33.15 -1.86 -18.24
C ARG A 269 -34.38 -1.28 -17.56
N ALA A 270 -34.96 -2.01 -16.60
CA ALA A 270 -36.11 -1.55 -15.83
C ALA A 270 -35.83 -0.35 -14.90
N LEU A 271 -34.56 0.00 -14.66
CA LEU A 271 -34.16 1.19 -13.89
C LEU A 271 -33.81 2.39 -14.80
N ALA A 272 -33.86 2.23 -16.12
CA ALA A 272 -33.67 3.33 -17.06
C ALA A 272 -34.96 4.16 -17.14
N GLY A 273 -34.81 5.48 -17.20
CA GLY A 273 -35.94 6.40 -17.19
C GLY A 273 -35.55 7.85 -16.91
N ALA A 274 -36.57 8.70 -16.86
CA ALA A 274 -36.45 10.09 -16.43
C ALA A 274 -36.91 10.22 -14.98
N TYR A 275 -36.09 10.87 -14.16
CA TYR A 275 -36.31 11.11 -12.73
C TYR A 275 -36.13 12.61 -12.46
N GLY A 276 -37.18 13.39 -12.70
CA GLY A 276 -37.10 14.86 -12.68
C GLY A 276 -36.00 15.39 -13.60
N GLU A 277 -34.97 16.03 -13.03
CA GLU A 277 -33.82 16.58 -13.77
C GLU A 277 -32.71 15.55 -14.09
N ILE A 278 -32.89 14.29 -13.66
CA ILE A 278 -31.94 13.21 -13.85
C ILE A 278 -32.45 12.28 -14.94
N SER A 279 -31.60 11.96 -15.91
CA SER A 279 -31.89 10.95 -16.92
C SER A 279 -30.94 9.76 -16.73
N VAL A 280 -31.50 8.55 -16.70
CA VAL A 280 -30.75 7.30 -16.58
C VAL A 280 -30.96 6.48 -17.84
N ALA A 281 -29.89 6.25 -18.61
CA ALA A 281 -29.92 5.45 -19.82
C ALA A 281 -29.23 4.09 -19.59
N PHE A 282 -29.78 3.00 -20.13
CA PHE A 282 -29.11 1.71 -20.19
C PHE A 282 -28.32 1.60 -21.51
N ARG A 283 -27.00 1.47 -21.45
CA ARG A 283 -26.12 1.35 -22.63
C ARG A 283 -24.96 0.40 -22.34
N ASN A 284 -24.67 -0.51 -23.27
CA ASN A 284 -23.55 -1.46 -23.18
C ASN A 284 -23.52 -2.26 -21.86
N GLY A 285 -24.68 -2.70 -21.38
CA GLY A 285 -24.78 -3.50 -20.15
C GLY A 285 -24.64 -2.71 -18.84
N ALA A 286 -24.63 -1.38 -18.89
CA ALA A 286 -24.52 -0.52 -17.71
C ALA A 286 -25.55 0.62 -17.73
N LEU A 287 -25.84 1.15 -16.55
CA LEU A 287 -26.63 2.37 -16.40
C LEU A 287 -25.71 3.60 -16.48
N TRP A 288 -26.22 4.66 -17.10
CA TRP A 288 -25.53 5.93 -17.29
C TRP A 288 -26.41 7.06 -16.80
N LEU A 289 -25.94 7.79 -15.80
CA LEU A 289 -26.65 8.92 -15.23
C LEU A 289 -26.20 10.22 -15.89
N THR A 290 -27.17 11.05 -16.29
CA THR A 290 -26.96 12.41 -16.79
C THR A 290 -27.82 13.38 -15.98
N ARG A 291 -27.24 14.53 -15.60
CA ARG A 291 -27.95 15.57 -14.84
C ARG A 291 -27.53 16.95 -15.33
N LEU A 292 -28.48 17.84 -15.64
CA LEU A 292 -28.27 19.28 -15.88
C LEU A 292 -26.93 19.67 -16.57
N ASN A 293 -26.79 19.39 -17.87
CA ASN A 293 -25.59 19.72 -18.67
C ASN A 293 -24.26 19.14 -18.14
N ARG A 294 -24.29 18.15 -17.25
CA ARG A 294 -23.10 17.37 -16.84
C ARG A 294 -22.88 16.20 -17.79
N PRO A 295 -21.63 15.76 -17.98
CA PRO A 295 -21.35 14.55 -18.75
C PRO A 295 -22.03 13.35 -18.10
N ALA A 296 -22.47 12.41 -18.94
CA ALA A 296 -23.01 11.15 -18.47
C ALA A 296 -21.93 10.37 -17.69
N ARG A 297 -22.30 9.81 -16.53
CA ARG A 297 -21.42 9.01 -15.69
C ARG A 297 -21.94 7.60 -15.57
N ARG A 298 -21.06 6.61 -15.64
CA ARG A 298 -21.44 5.22 -15.44
C ARG A 298 -21.86 4.98 -13.99
N LEU A 299 -22.91 4.19 -13.81
CA LEU A 299 -23.35 3.69 -12.52
C LEU A 299 -22.84 2.26 -12.34
N THR A 300 -22.11 2.03 -11.24
CA THR A 300 -21.58 0.71 -10.88
C THR A 300 -22.35 0.16 -9.68
N PRO A 301 -22.94 -1.05 -9.75
CA PRO A 301 -23.67 -1.62 -8.61
C PRO A 301 -22.76 -1.78 -7.38
N LEU A 302 -23.23 -1.29 -6.25
CA LEU A 302 -22.61 -1.48 -4.94
C LEU A 302 -23.30 -2.56 -4.11
N THR A 303 -24.62 -2.73 -4.29
CA THR A 303 -25.40 -3.75 -3.59
C THR A 303 -26.43 -4.38 -4.51
N SER A 304 -26.82 -5.62 -4.20
CA SER A 304 -27.94 -6.30 -4.87
C SER A 304 -29.28 -5.60 -4.64
N GLY A 305 -29.36 -4.67 -3.68
CA GLY A 305 -30.52 -3.84 -3.38
C GLY A 305 -30.70 -2.63 -4.30
N GLY A 306 -29.84 -2.42 -5.30
CA GLY A 306 -29.97 -1.31 -6.24
C GLY A 306 -29.35 0.00 -5.75
N LEU A 307 -28.31 -0.09 -4.91
CA LEU A 307 -27.41 1.03 -4.63
C LEU A 307 -26.26 1.01 -5.64
N PHE A 308 -25.90 2.17 -6.17
CA PHE A 308 -24.89 2.35 -7.20
C PHE A 308 -23.90 3.46 -6.83
N ALA A 309 -22.63 3.25 -7.16
CA ALA A 309 -21.62 4.29 -7.19
C ALA A 309 -21.75 5.08 -8.50
N VAL A 310 -21.45 6.38 -8.43
CA VAL A 310 -21.30 7.24 -9.60
C VAL A 310 -19.82 7.30 -9.94
N GLU A 311 -19.48 6.92 -11.17
CA GLU A 311 -18.10 6.94 -11.66
C GLU A 311 -17.43 8.32 -11.43
N GLU A 312 -16.21 8.29 -10.86
CA GLU A 312 -15.38 9.44 -10.48
C GLU A 312 -15.95 10.36 -9.38
N ILE A 313 -17.07 10.01 -8.72
CA ILE A 313 -17.67 10.85 -7.67
C ILE A 313 -17.94 10.02 -6.42
N ASP A 314 -16.90 9.80 -5.60
CA ASP A 314 -16.95 8.93 -4.40
C ASP A 314 -17.96 9.39 -3.34
N VAL A 315 -18.24 10.69 -3.27
CA VAL A 315 -19.17 11.30 -2.32
C VAL A 315 -20.63 11.18 -2.75
N LEU A 316 -20.91 10.61 -3.93
CA LEU A 316 -22.23 10.53 -4.52
C LEU A 316 -22.62 9.08 -4.81
N ARG A 317 -23.84 8.71 -4.39
CA ARG A 317 -24.46 7.43 -4.73
C ARG A 317 -25.87 7.62 -5.24
N VAL A 318 -26.33 6.62 -5.96
CA VAL A 318 -27.70 6.55 -6.46
C VAL A 318 -28.35 5.28 -5.93
N ARG A 319 -29.56 5.39 -5.41
CA ARG A 319 -30.37 4.23 -5.04
C ARG A 319 -31.69 4.28 -5.77
N PHE A 320 -32.07 3.18 -6.39
CA PHE A 320 -33.39 3.06 -6.99
C PHE A 320 -34.35 2.43 -5.98
N THR A 321 -35.52 3.04 -5.84
CA THR A 321 -36.59 2.62 -4.92
C THR A 321 -37.92 2.55 -5.68
N PRO A 322 -38.95 1.90 -5.13
CA PRO A 322 -40.29 1.94 -5.75
C PRO A 322 -40.90 3.35 -5.90
N LYS A 323 -40.37 4.36 -5.19
CA LYS A 323 -40.82 5.75 -5.29
C LYS A 323 -40.06 6.57 -6.34
N GLY A 324 -39.00 6.00 -6.93
CA GLY A 324 -38.10 6.69 -7.85
C GLY A 324 -36.64 6.61 -7.42
N LEU A 325 -35.86 7.59 -7.85
CA LEU A 325 -34.41 7.63 -7.70
C LEU A 325 -34.02 8.50 -6.49
N GLU A 326 -33.28 7.92 -5.55
CA GLU A 326 -32.65 8.62 -4.44
C GLU A 326 -31.21 8.97 -4.76
N LEU A 327 -30.87 10.26 -4.66
CA LEU A 327 -29.49 10.74 -4.72
C LEU A 327 -28.97 10.90 -3.29
N LEU A 328 -27.94 10.13 -2.95
CA LEU A 328 -27.30 10.13 -1.64
C LEU A 328 -25.97 10.86 -1.72
N ARG A 329 -25.75 11.78 -0.81
CA ARG A 329 -24.44 12.42 -0.64
C ARG A 329 -23.87 12.07 0.72
N GLN A 330 -22.56 11.89 0.78
CA GLN A 330 -21.88 11.54 2.03
C GLN A 330 -22.07 12.61 3.11
N ASP A 331 -22.19 13.88 2.73
CA ASP A 331 -22.33 15.03 3.62
C ASP A 331 -23.78 15.41 3.95
N GLU A 332 -24.78 14.69 3.42
CA GLU A 332 -26.20 14.99 3.63
C GLU A 332 -26.89 13.89 4.46
N ALA A 333 -27.64 14.30 5.49
CA ALA A 333 -28.33 13.36 6.38
C ALA A 333 -29.49 12.60 5.71
N ALA A 334 -30.09 13.19 4.67
CA ALA A 334 -31.25 12.63 3.98
C ALA A 334 -31.01 12.59 2.46
N PRO A 335 -31.42 11.51 1.77
CA PRO A 335 -31.34 11.44 0.33
C PRO A 335 -32.33 12.41 -0.33
N ARG A 336 -31.99 12.88 -1.52
CA ARG A 336 -32.90 13.65 -2.38
C ARG A 336 -33.65 12.71 -3.30
N LEU A 337 -34.97 12.68 -3.20
CA LEU A 337 -35.83 11.83 -4.04
C LEU A 337 -36.22 12.55 -5.32
N PHE A 338 -36.12 11.82 -6.43
CA PHE A 338 -36.61 12.21 -7.74
C PHE A 338 -37.61 11.15 -8.21
N GLU A 339 -38.88 11.53 -8.30
CA GLU A 339 -39.95 10.65 -8.78
C GLU A 339 -39.75 10.36 -10.27
N GLU A 340 -40.18 9.17 -10.68
CA GLU A 340 -40.11 8.75 -12.08
C GLU A 340 -41.16 9.48 -12.91
N ASP A 341 -40.71 10.17 -13.96
CA ASP A 341 -41.60 10.80 -14.94
C ASP A 341 -41.94 9.79 -16.04
N LEU A 342 -43.09 9.12 -15.86
CA LEU A 342 -43.61 8.14 -16.82
C LEU A 342 -44.08 8.78 -18.14
N THR A 343 -44.18 10.11 -18.21
CA THR A 343 -44.64 10.84 -19.40
C THR A 343 -43.49 11.38 -20.25
N ALA A 344 -42.28 11.43 -19.69
CA ALA A 344 -41.10 11.85 -20.41
C ALA A 344 -40.65 10.78 -21.43
N PRO A 345 -40.10 11.19 -22.59
CA PRO A 345 -39.54 10.24 -23.54
C PRO A 345 -38.42 9.44 -22.88
N GLN A 346 -38.48 8.11 -23.04
CA GLN A 346 -37.46 7.20 -22.54
C GLN A 346 -36.09 7.58 -23.14
N PRO A 347 -35.05 7.77 -22.31
CA PRO A 347 -33.73 8.10 -22.80
C PRO A 347 -33.20 6.98 -23.69
N ASP A 348 -32.56 7.32 -24.81
CA ASP A 348 -32.10 6.38 -25.86
C ASP A 348 -31.52 5.08 -25.26
N ILE A 349 -32.29 4.00 -25.39
CA ILE A 349 -31.96 2.68 -24.84
C ILE A 349 -30.83 2.01 -25.66
N GLU A 350 -30.56 2.48 -26.88
CA GLU A 350 -29.55 1.93 -27.78
C GLU A 350 -29.01 3.02 -28.73
N ALA A 351 -28.20 3.96 -28.23
CA ALA A 351 -27.32 4.73 -29.12
C ALA A 351 -26.00 3.95 -29.30
N THR A 352 -25.97 3.04 -30.28
CA THR A 352 -24.71 2.57 -30.88
C THR A 352 -24.02 3.76 -31.54
N SER A 353 -23.05 4.37 -30.86
CA SER A 353 -22.13 5.31 -31.52
C SER A 353 -21.22 4.50 -32.45
N ARG A 354 -21.33 4.77 -33.75
CA ARG A 354 -20.32 4.38 -34.76
C ARG A 354 -18.98 5.03 -34.49
#